data_AF-A0A851EGI8-F1
#
_entry.id   AF-A0A851EGI8-F1
#
_cell.length_a   1.000
_cell.length_b   1.000
_cell.length_c   1.000
_cell.angle_alpha   90.00
_cell.angle_beta   90.00
_cell.angle_gamma   90.00
#
_symmetry.space_group_name_H-M   'P 1'
#
loop_
_entity.id
_entity.type
_entity.pdbx_description
1 polymer ?
#
loop_
_entity_poly.entity_id
_entity_poly.type
_entity_poly.pdbx_seq_one_letter_code
_entity_poly.pdbx_strand_id
1 'polypeptide(L)'
;WDLPALAFLVEVLECHDMREWSDSVLEIISRRLQSKSREKRRLALRGLVVLSKDPSMAESIRSLTQSLMDLLQDADAEVVALILSVFLNELQDTATLISSPTALQLAEVLRPLFDNDNSHVQLLSICLFREVMELVMDKGKKPLRTHVRQSLLPLFFRCHDE
;
A
#
# COMPACT_ATOMS: atom_id res chain seq x y z
N TRP A 1 27.17 2.68 -7.97
CA TRP A 1 27.05 1.33 -7.37
C TRP A 1 25.79 1.12 -6.54
N ASP A 2 25.32 2.11 -5.77
CA ASP A 2 24.13 1.95 -4.89
C ASP A 2 22.81 1.62 -5.63
N LEU A 3 22.52 2.27 -6.77
CA LEU A 3 21.28 2.00 -7.53
C LEU A 3 21.29 0.62 -8.23
N PRO A 4 22.35 0.23 -8.99
CA PRO A 4 22.42 -1.12 -9.56
C PRO A 4 22.43 -2.24 -8.52
N ALA A 5 23.06 -2.04 -7.36
CA ALA A 5 23.05 -3.02 -6.28
C ALA A 5 21.65 -3.20 -5.67
N LEU A 6 20.91 -2.10 -5.50
CA LEU A 6 19.52 -2.15 -5.04
C LEU A 6 18.61 -2.82 -6.09
N ALA A 7 18.81 -2.54 -7.37
CA ALA A 7 18.07 -3.21 -8.44
C ALA A 7 18.33 -4.72 -8.41
N PHE A 8 19.60 -5.13 -8.36
CA PHE A 8 19.98 -6.54 -8.23
C PHE A 8 19.32 -7.21 -7.02
N LEU A 9 19.33 -6.54 -5.86
CA LEU A 9 18.68 -7.06 -4.65
C LEU A 9 17.20 -7.35 -4.88
N VAL A 10 16.47 -6.41 -5.48
CA VAL A 10 15.02 -6.54 -5.74
C VAL A 10 14.75 -7.73 -6.67
N GLU A 11 15.54 -7.89 -7.74
CA GLU A 11 15.37 -9.00 -8.69
C GLU A 11 15.67 -10.37 -8.04
N VAL A 12 16.64 -10.44 -7.11
CA VAL A 12 16.93 -11.67 -6.37
C VAL A 12 15.78 -12.05 -5.42
N LEU A 13 15.13 -11.06 -4.80
CA LEU A 13 13.97 -11.30 -3.92
C LEU A 13 12.80 -11.93 -4.68
N GLU A 14 12.60 -11.59 -5.95
CA GLU A 14 11.54 -12.19 -6.78
C GLU A 14 11.79 -13.67 -7.09
N CYS A 15 13.04 -14.14 -6.97
CA CYS A 15 13.45 -15.47 -7.42
C CYS A 15 13.60 -16.52 -6.30
N HIS A 16 13.70 -16.14 -5.02
CA HIS A 16 14.09 -17.05 -3.93
C HIS A 16 13.37 -16.77 -2.60
N ASP A 17 13.15 -17.82 -1.80
CA ASP A 17 12.68 -17.72 -0.41
C ASP A 17 13.86 -17.25 0.48
N MET A 18 14.02 -15.93 0.62
CA MET A 18 15.18 -15.28 1.27
C MET A 18 14.95 -15.02 2.77
N ARG A 19 14.34 -15.98 3.48
CA ARG A 19 14.05 -15.87 4.93
C ARG A 19 15.28 -15.55 5.79
N GLU A 20 16.45 -16.04 5.40
CA GLU A 20 17.68 -15.81 6.19
C GLU A 20 18.14 -14.35 6.18
N TRP A 21 17.78 -13.57 5.14
CA TRP A 21 18.27 -12.19 4.97
C TRP A 21 17.17 -11.15 5.16
N SER A 22 15.97 -11.57 5.56
CA SER A 22 14.78 -10.74 5.63
C SER A 22 14.99 -9.43 6.40
N ASP A 23 15.59 -9.51 7.58
CA ASP A 23 15.74 -8.36 8.48
C ASP A 23 16.72 -7.34 7.91
N SER A 24 17.84 -7.82 7.36
CA SER A 24 18.85 -6.98 6.71
C SER A 24 18.31 -6.33 5.43
N VAL A 25 17.54 -7.09 4.64
CA VAL A 25 16.91 -6.59 3.42
C VAL A 25 15.87 -5.53 3.76
N LEU A 26 15.02 -5.78 4.77
CA LEU A 26 14.01 -4.83 5.22
C LEU A 26 14.65 -3.53 5.73
N GLU A 27 15.74 -3.59 6.49
CA GLU A 27 16.45 -2.41 6.96
C GLU A 27 16.97 -1.57 5.79
N ILE A 28 17.56 -2.23 4.79
CA ILE A 28 18.04 -1.58 3.56
C ILE A 28 16.87 -0.91 2.83
N ILE A 29 15.77 -1.63 2.62
CA ILE A 29 14.57 -1.12 1.93
C ILE A 29 13.99 0.08 2.70
N SER A 30 13.78 -0.05 4.00
CA SER A 30 13.19 1.00 4.86
C SER A 30 14.00 2.29 4.81
N ARG A 31 15.34 2.19 4.86
CA ARG A 31 16.23 3.34 4.73
C ARG A 31 16.17 3.98 3.34
N ARG A 32 15.87 3.20 2.29
CA ARG A 32 15.76 3.68 0.91
C ARG A 32 14.40 4.29 0.60
N LEU A 33 13.33 3.94 1.33
CA LEU A 33 12.03 4.62 1.26
C LEU A 33 12.14 6.12 1.60
N GLN A 34 13.02 6.50 2.52
CA GLN A 34 13.26 7.89 2.90
C GLN A 34 14.23 8.65 1.95
N SER A 35 14.65 8.02 0.85
CA SER A 35 15.62 8.65 -0.07
C SER A 35 14.99 9.79 -0.87
N LYS A 36 15.76 10.86 -1.11
CA LYS A 36 15.39 11.92 -2.07
C LYS A 36 15.36 11.41 -3.53
N SER A 37 16.06 10.31 -3.82
CA SER A 37 16.09 9.70 -5.15
C SER A 37 14.81 8.89 -5.40
N ARG A 38 14.01 9.35 -6.37
CA ARG A 38 12.78 8.68 -6.83
C ARG A 38 13.03 7.24 -7.26
N GLU A 39 14.06 7.00 -8.05
CA GLU A 39 14.42 5.66 -8.54
C GLU A 39 14.73 4.69 -7.39
N LYS A 40 15.45 5.16 -6.37
CA LYS A 40 15.73 4.34 -5.18
C LYS A 40 14.47 4.04 -4.38
N ARG A 41 13.56 5.01 -4.23
CA ARG A 41 12.27 4.78 -3.57
C ARG A 41 11.43 3.75 -4.33
N ARG A 42 11.33 3.88 -5.65
CA ARG A 42 10.61 2.91 -6.51
C ARG A 42 11.19 1.50 -6.37
N LEU A 43 12.51 1.34 -6.46
CA LEU A 43 13.15 0.03 -6.28
C LEU A 43 12.92 -0.52 -4.88
N ALA A 44 13.05 0.29 -3.84
CA ALA A 44 12.77 -0.12 -2.47
C ALA A 44 11.31 -0.60 -2.31
N LEU A 45 10.35 0.14 -2.88
CA LEU A 45 8.93 -0.23 -2.87
C LEU A 45 8.64 -1.49 -3.69
N ARG A 46 9.31 -1.70 -4.84
CA ARG A 46 9.21 -2.96 -5.59
C ARG A 46 9.66 -4.15 -4.72
N GLY A 47 10.81 -4.03 -4.05
CA GLY A 47 11.25 -5.05 -3.09
C GLY A 47 10.25 -5.25 -1.95
N LEU A 48 9.65 -4.17 -1.44
CA LEU A 48 8.64 -4.25 -0.39
C LEU A 48 7.36 -4.96 -0.84
N VAL A 49 6.92 -4.76 -2.10
CA VAL A 49 5.79 -5.49 -2.68
C VAL A 49 6.07 -7.00 -2.69
N VAL A 50 7.30 -7.42 -3.01
CA VAL A 50 7.67 -8.83 -2.97
C VAL A 50 7.61 -9.36 -1.53
N LEU A 51 8.24 -8.65 -0.59
CA LEU A 51 8.27 -9.05 0.82
C LEU A 51 6.88 -9.08 1.45
N SER A 52 5.97 -8.19 1.06
CA SER A 52 4.61 -8.12 1.62
C SER A 52 3.75 -9.35 1.32
N LYS A 53 4.15 -10.20 0.37
CA LYS A 53 3.47 -11.47 0.07
C LYS A 53 3.87 -12.61 1.00
N ASP A 54 4.95 -12.44 1.76
CA ASP A 54 5.41 -13.43 2.73
C ASP A 54 4.79 -13.12 4.11
N PRO A 55 3.95 -14.02 4.67
CA PRO A 55 3.35 -13.82 5.99
C PRO A 55 4.37 -13.60 7.11
N SER A 56 5.61 -14.10 6.97
CA SER A 56 6.65 -13.89 7.97
C SER A 56 7.14 -12.43 8.02
N MET A 57 6.88 -11.64 6.99
CA MET A 57 7.16 -10.20 6.94
C MET A 57 6.02 -9.33 7.47
N ALA A 58 4.85 -9.90 7.81
CA ALA A 58 3.66 -9.11 8.09
C ALA A 58 3.84 -8.07 9.22
N GLU A 59 4.52 -8.44 10.32
CA GLU A 59 4.78 -7.51 11.43
C GLU A 59 5.75 -6.39 11.04
N SER A 60 6.76 -6.75 10.26
CA SER A 60 7.72 -5.82 9.67
C SER A 60 7.06 -4.81 8.74
N ILE A 61 6.18 -5.26 7.84
CA ILE A 61 5.38 -4.38 6.98
C ILE A 61 4.46 -3.47 7.81
N ARG A 62 3.82 -4.03 8.84
CA ARG A 62 2.92 -3.28 9.73
C ARG A 62 3.64 -2.16 10.48
N SER A 63 4.90 -2.35 10.83
CA SER A 63 5.74 -1.30 11.43
C SER A 63 5.96 -0.10 10.49
N LEU A 64 5.85 -0.31 9.17
CA LEU A 64 6.00 0.71 8.14
C LEU A 64 4.69 1.39 7.73
N THR A 65 3.53 0.93 8.22
CA THR A 65 2.20 1.39 7.81
C THR A 65 2.07 2.91 7.79
N GLN A 66 2.52 3.62 8.83
CA GLN A 66 2.42 5.08 8.88
C GLN A 66 3.31 5.75 7.82
N SER A 67 4.56 5.31 7.67
CA SER A 67 5.46 5.83 6.63
C SER A 67 4.93 5.58 5.22
N LEU A 68 4.27 4.44 5.00
CA LEU A 68 3.63 4.13 3.73
C LEU A 68 2.39 4.99 3.48
N MET A 69 1.56 5.22 4.50
CA MET A 69 0.40 6.13 4.41
C MET A 69 0.82 7.55 4.05
N ASP A 70 1.90 8.06 4.64
CA ASP A 70 2.43 9.39 4.34
C ASP A 70 2.88 9.51 2.87
N LEU A 71 3.37 8.41 2.28
CA LEU A 71 3.84 8.36 0.90
C LEU A 71 2.71 8.12 -0.13
N LEU A 72 1.47 7.83 0.29
CA LEU A 72 0.34 7.71 -0.63
C LEU A 72 -0.05 9.04 -1.31
N GLN A 73 0.45 10.17 -0.79
CA GLN A 73 0.29 11.49 -1.39
C GLN A 73 1.49 11.91 -2.27
N ASP A 74 2.40 10.99 -2.61
CA ASP A 74 3.50 11.26 -3.54
C ASP A 74 2.95 11.60 -4.94
N ALA A 75 3.58 12.56 -5.62
CA ALA A 75 3.21 12.96 -6.98
C ALA A 75 3.50 11.87 -8.03
N ASP A 76 4.30 10.88 -7.66
CA ASP A 76 4.66 9.76 -8.50
C ASP A 76 3.64 8.62 -8.42
N ALA A 77 2.79 8.50 -9.44
CA ALA A 77 1.75 7.48 -9.50
C ALA A 77 2.28 6.03 -9.39
N GLU A 78 3.50 5.76 -9.86
CA GLU A 78 4.12 4.44 -9.73
C GLU A 78 4.46 4.12 -8.27
N VAL A 79 4.96 5.12 -7.52
CA VAL A 79 5.21 5.00 -6.08
C VAL A 79 3.90 4.72 -5.35
N VAL A 80 2.84 5.48 -5.64
CA VAL A 80 1.53 5.28 -5.03
C VAL A 80 0.97 3.89 -5.33
N ALA A 81 1.04 3.43 -6.59
CA ALA A 81 0.58 2.09 -6.98
C ALA A 81 1.32 0.97 -6.25
N LEU A 82 2.65 1.10 -6.07
CA LEU A 82 3.43 0.10 -5.33
C LEU A 82 3.03 0.07 -3.85
N ILE A 83 2.79 1.22 -3.22
CA ILE A 83 2.34 1.29 -1.82
C ILE A 83 0.95 0.66 -1.65
N LEU A 84 0.01 0.97 -2.54
CA LEU A 84 -1.31 0.35 -2.55
C LEU A 84 -1.21 -1.18 -2.69
N SER A 85 -0.28 -1.66 -3.53
CA SER A 85 -0.02 -3.09 -3.71
C SER A 85 0.54 -3.75 -2.45
N VAL A 86 1.41 -3.06 -1.71
CA VAL A 86 1.92 -3.55 -0.40
C VAL A 86 0.77 -3.74 0.59
N PHE A 87 -0.13 -2.76 0.71
CA PHE A 87 -1.28 -2.87 1.60
C PHE A 87 -2.25 -3.97 1.16
N LEU A 88 -2.51 -4.10 -0.14
CA LEU A 88 -3.37 -5.18 -0.64
C LEU A 88 -2.79 -6.56 -0.31
N ASN A 89 -1.48 -6.78 -0.53
CA ASN A 89 -0.85 -8.04 -0.16
C ASN A 89 -0.92 -8.30 1.35
N GLU A 90 -0.74 -7.27 2.19
CA GLU A 90 -0.88 -7.43 3.65
C GLU A 90 -2.30 -7.87 4.03
N LEU A 91 -3.33 -7.31 3.38
CA LEU A 91 -4.72 -7.60 3.73
C LEU A 91 -5.23 -8.93 3.17
N GLN A 92 -4.75 -9.34 1.99
CA GLN A 92 -5.30 -10.47 1.22
C GLN A 92 -5.12 -11.84 1.89
N ASP A 93 -4.17 -11.99 2.82
CA ASP A 93 -3.89 -13.24 3.55
C ASP A 93 -4.05 -13.11 5.07
N THR A 94 -4.63 -12.01 5.55
CA THR A 94 -4.82 -11.77 6.98
C THR A 94 -6.19 -12.20 7.48
N ALA A 95 -6.21 -13.21 8.36
CA ALA A 95 -7.36 -13.47 9.22
C ALA A 95 -7.56 -12.39 10.31
N THR A 96 -6.60 -11.47 10.44
CA THR A 96 -6.60 -10.41 11.44
C THR A 96 -7.44 -9.22 11.00
N LEU A 97 -8.40 -8.86 11.83
CA LEU A 97 -9.20 -7.65 11.64
C LEU A 97 -8.31 -6.40 11.75
N ILE A 98 -8.61 -5.41 10.92
CA ILE A 98 -8.00 -4.09 11.00
C ILE A 98 -8.66 -3.31 12.15
N SER A 99 -7.83 -2.65 12.95
CA SER A 99 -8.33 -1.77 14.01
C SER A 99 -9.18 -0.64 13.41
N SER A 100 -10.27 -0.26 14.06
CA SER A 100 -11.13 0.83 13.55
C SER A 100 -10.37 2.16 13.33
N PRO A 101 -9.44 2.59 14.21
CA PRO A 101 -8.63 3.79 13.95
C PRO A 101 -7.79 3.69 12.68
N THR A 102 -7.08 2.56 12.47
CA THR A 102 -6.24 2.36 11.29
C THR A 102 -7.07 2.31 10.01
N ALA A 103 -8.20 1.62 10.03
CA ALA A 103 -9.11 1.53 8.89
C ALA A 103 -9.66 2.91 8.49
N LEU A 104 -10.00 3.75 9.47
CA LEU A 104 -10.48 5.10 9.21
C LEU A 104 -9.39 6.02 8.68
N GLN A 105 -8.18 5.92 9.22
CA GLN A 105 -7.04 6.68 8.69
C GLN A 105 -6.75 6.29 7.24
N LEU A 106 -6.73 4.99 6.93
CA LEU A 106 -6.53 4.51 5.56
C LEU A 106 -7.63 5.02 4.63
N ALA A 107 -8.90 4.96 5.06
CA ALA A 107 -10.02 5.51 4.30
C ALA A 107 -9.87 7.01 3.96
N GLU A 108 -9.41 7.84 4.91
CA GLU A 108 -9.16 9.26 4.65
C GLU A 108 -8.04 9.47 3.62
N VAL A 109 -6.94 8.72 3.75
CA VAL A 109 -5.79 8.84 2.84
C VAL A 109 -6.11 8.34 1.43
N LEU A 110 -6.97 7.32 1.30
CA LEU A 110 -7.39 6.76 0.01
C LEU A 110 -8.41 7.64 -0.72
N ARG A 111 -9.19 8.45 0.00
CA ARG A 111 -10.26 9.28 -0.58
C ARG A 111 -9.83 10.09 -1.82
N PRO A 112 -8.71 10.85 -1.82
CA PRO A 112 -8.29 11.59 -3.02
C PRO A 112 -7.83 10.69 -4.17
N LEU A 113 -7.46 9.42 -3.90
CA LEU A 113 -6.97 8.49 -4.91
C LEU A 113 -8.09 7.86 -5.75
N PHE A 114 -9.34 7.89 -5.25
CA PHE A 114 -10.49 7.39 -6.01
C PHE A 114 -10.81 8.19 -7.27
N ASP A 115 -10.32 9.43 -7.36
CA ASP A 115 -10.48 10.29 -8.54
C ASP A 115 -9.12 10.66 -9.15
N ASN A 116 -8.12 9.77 -9.01
CA ASN A 116 -6.79 9.99 -9.55
C ASN A 116 -6.80 9.87 -11.09
N ASP A 117 -6.05 10.74 -11.78
CA ASP A 117 -5.87 10.71 -13.24
C ASP A 117 -5.26 9.38 -13.74
N ASN A 118 -4.51 8.68 -12.88
CA ASN A 118 -3.98 7.37 -13.18
C ASN A 118 -5.00 6.28 -12.82
N SER A 119 -5.59 5.66 -13.85
CA SER A 119 -6.61 4.61 -13.70
C SER A 119 -6.13 3.38 -12.91
N HIS A 120 -4.83 3.06 -12.93
CA HIS A 120 -4.29 1.96 -12.15
C HIS A 120 -4.27 2.30 -10.66
N VAL A 121 -3.84 3.51 -10.28
CA VAL A 121 -3.91 4.01 -8.90
C VAL A 121 -5.35 4.08 -8.42
N GLN A 122 -6.26 4.58 -9.26
CA GLN A 122 -7.68 4.63 -8.98
C GLN A 122 -8.22 3.22 -8.65
N LEU A 123 -8.00 2.25 -9.53
CA LEU A 123 -8.48 0.87 -9.32
C LEU A 123 -7.91 0.25 -8.05
N LEU A 124 -6.59 0.35 -7.83
CA LEU A 124 -5.94 -0.22 -6.65
C LEU A 124 -6.46 0.41 -5.35
N SER A 125 -6.70 1.73 -5.33
CA SER A 125 -7.22 2.42 -4.14
C SER A 125 -8.64 1.99 -3.81
N ILE A 126 -9.51 1.80 -4.81
CA ILE A 126 -10.87 1.29 -4.64
C ILE A 126 -10.86 -0.15 -4.14
N CYS A 127 -10.02 -1.02 -4.74
CA CYS A 127 -9.83 -2.39 -4.28
C CYS A 127 -9.36 -2.43 -2.83
N LEU A 128 -8.37 -1.62 -2.46
CA LEU A 128 -7.88 -1.57 -1.09
C LEU A 128 -8.96 -1.09 -0.11
N PHE A 129 -9.73 -0.07 -0.48
CA PHE A 129 -10.82 0.41 0.36
C PHE A 129 -11.88 -0.69 0.60
N ARG A 130 -12.17 -1.51 -0.42
CA ARG A 130 -13.05 -2.68 -0.27
C ARG A 130 -12.51 -3.64 0.78
N GLU A 131 -11.24 -4.05 0.68
CA GLU A 131 -10.61 -4.95 1.66
C GLU A 131 -10.67 -4.38 3.08
N VAL A 132 -10.39 -3.08 3.24
CA VAL A 132 -10.48 -2.39 4.54
C VAL A 132 -11.90 -2.45 5.10
N MET A 133 -12.92 -2.31 4.25
CA MET A 133 -14.31 -2.37 4.67
C MET A 133 -14.75 -3.78 5.08
N GLU A 134 -14.18 -4.81 4.46
CA GLU A 134 -14.43 -6.22 4.81
C GLU A 134 -13.73 -6.62 6.11
N LEU A 135 -12.51 -6.14 6.32
CA LEU A 135 -11.65 -6.53 7.44
C LEU A 135 -11.75 -5.63 8.68
N VAL A 136 -12.45 -4.49 8.62
CA VAL A 136 -12.64 -3.65 9.81
C VAL A 136 -13.61 -4.27 10.81
N MET A 137 -13.33 -4.10 12.10
CA MET A 137 -14.29 -4.40 13.17
C MET A 137 -15.64 -3.69 12.96
N ASP A 138 -16.73 -4.30 13.44
CA ASP A 138 -18.10 -3.79 13.23
C ASP A 138 -18.31 -2.32 13.63
N LYS A 139 -17.63 -1.87 14.69
CA LYS A 139 -17.66 -0.45 15.12
C LYS A 139 -17.14 0.51 14.05
N GLY A 140 -16.19 0.08 13.22
CA GLY A 140 -15.62 0.85 12.12
C GLY A 140 -16.43 0.78 10.82
N LYS A 141 -17.32 -0.21 10.64
CA LYS A 141 -18.11 -0.34 9.40
C LYS A 141 -19.03 0.85 9.14
N LYS A 142 -19.67 1.39 10.19
CA LYS A 142 -20.59 2.53 10.05
C LYS A 142 -19.89 3.79 9.50
N PRO A 143 -18.78 4.27 10.09
CA PRO A 143 -18.07 5.44 9.55
C PRO A 143 -17.49 5.19 8.15
N LEU A 144 -17.01 3.97 7.83
CA LEU A 144 -16.55 3.66 6.47
C LEU A 144 -17.69 3.74 5.43
N ARG A 145 -18.92 3.31 5.76
CA ARG A 145 -20.09 3.49 4.88
C ARG A 145 -20.39 4.97 4.61
N THR A 146 -20.20 5.84 5.60
CA THR A 146 -20.33 7.29 5.39
C THR A 146 -19.28 7.79 4.40
N HIS A 147 -18.05 7.29 4.51
CA HIS A 147 -16.96 7.59 3.57
C HIS A 147 -17.32 7.24 2.12
N VAL A 148 -17.85 6.05 1.88
CA VAL A 148 -18.32 5.61 0.54
C VAL A 148 -19.33 6.59 -0.04
N ARG A 149 -20.32 7.00 0.77
CA ARG A 149 -21.37 7.93 0.34
C ARG A 149 -20.84 9.31 -0.02
N GLN A 150 -19.70 9.71 0.55
CA GLN A 150 -19.10 11.02 0.35
C GLN A 150 -17.98 11.03 -0.71
N SER A 151 -17.59 9.87 -1.22
CA SER A 151 -16.45 9.73 -2.14
C SER A 151 -16.79 8.86 -3.35
N LEU A 152 -16.87 7.54 -3.18
CA LEU A 152 -17.10 6.57 -4.27
C LEU A 152 -18.49 6.70 -4.92
N LEU A 153 -19.54 6.97 -4.14
CA LEU A 153 -20.90 7.04 -4.67
C LEU A 153 -21.11 8.23 -5.63
N PRO A 154 -20.66 9.46 -5.31
CA PRO A 154 -20.65 10.56 -6.27
C PRO A 154 -19.85 10.26 -7.55
N LEU A 155 -18.69 9.59 -7.43
CA LEU A 155 -17.85 9.23 -8.59
C LEU A 155 -18.59 8.27 -9.53
N PHE A 156 -19.29 7.28 -8.98
CA PHE A 156 -20.10 6.36 -9.77
C PHE A 156 -21.19 7.09 -10.57
N PHE A 157 -21.92 8.02 -9.95
CA PHE A 157 -22.95 8.78 -10.66
C PHE A 157 -22.36 9.72 -11.72
N ARG A 158 -21.21 10.35 -11.45
CA ARG A 158 -20.53 11.20 -12.44
C ARG A 158 -20.22 10.43 -13.73
N CYS A 159 -19.75 9.19 -13.63
CA CYS A 159 -19.46 8.35 -14.80
C CYS A 159 -20.72 7.88 -15.57
N HIS A 160 -21.92 8.03 -15.00
CA HIS A 160 -23.18 7.64 -15.65
C HIS A 160 -23.92 8.81 -16.30
N ASP A 161 -23.55 10.04 -15.96
CA ASP A 161 -24.09 11.27 -16.53
C ASP A 161 -23.24 11.81 -17.71
N GLU A 162 -22.12 11.16 -18.05
CA GLU A 162 -21.28 11.36 -19.25
C GLU A 162 -21.72 10.47 -20.42
#